data_AF-A0A7Z2K354-F1
#
_entry.id   AF-A0A7Z2K354-F1
#
_cell.length_a   1.000
_cell.length_b   1.000
_cell.length_c   1.000
_cell.angle_alpha   90.00
_cell.angle_beta   90.00
_cell.angle_gamma   90.00
#
_symmetry.space_group_name_H-M   'P 1'
#
loop_
_entity.id
_entity.type
_entity.pdbx_description
1 polymer ?
#
loop_
_entity_poly.entity_id
_entity_poly.type
_entity_poly.pdbx_seq_one_letter_code
_entity_poly.pdbx_strand_id
1 'polypeptide(L)' 'MKLPIQCYTRSNLLALIDQKKVVLTSKVLAHGFTHKQTVMASQELDKLLNRYQFGQYEGSQSRYLA' A
#
# COMPACT_ATOMS: atom_id res chain seq x y z
N MET A 1 14.40 -13.01 -8.78
CA MET A 1 13.77 -11.96 -9.60
C MET A 1 13.52 -10.75 -8.73
N LYS A 2 14.32 -9.68 -8.86
CA LYS A 2 14.10 -8.42 -8.12
C LYS A 2 12.93 -7.70 -8.78
N LEU A 3 11.82 -7.54 -8.05
CA LEU A 3 10.68 -6.72 -8.50
C LEU A 3 11.20 -5.31 -8.82
N PRO A 4 10.79 -4.70 -9.95
CA PRO A 4 11.25 -3.37 -10.32
C PRO A 4 10.94 -2.40 -9.18
N ILE A 5 11.92 -1.56 -8.84
CA ILE A 5 11.74 -0.48 -7.85
C ILE A 5 10.72 0.47 -8.48
N GLN A 6 9.44 0.30 -8.13
CA GLN A 6 8.39 1.21 -8.54
C GLN A 6 8.57 2.50 -7.73
N CYS A 7 9.23 3.48 -8.36
CA CYS A 7 9.37 4.82 -7.84
C CYS A 7 8.00 5.52 -7.98
N TYR A 8 7.25 5.60 -6.90
CA TYR A 8 6.01 6.36 -6.86
C TYR A 8 6.32 7.79 -6.43
N THR A 9 5.69 8.80 -7.04
CA THR A 9 5.60 10.13 -6.42
C THR A 9 4.67 10.05 -5.22
N ARG A 10 4.80 10.97 -4.26
CA ARG A 10 3.94 11.01 -3.06
C ARG A 10 2.44 10.97 -3.40
N SER A 11 2.02 11.77 -4.38
CA SER A 11 0.62 11.86 -4.81
C SER A 11 0.13 10.57 -5.46
N ASN A 12 0.98 9.91 -6.28
CA ASN A 12 0.63 8.63 -6.91
C ASN A 12 0.52 7.51 -5.88
N LEU A 13 1.39 7.51 -4.86
CA LEU A 13 1.33 6.54 -3.76
C LEU A 13 0.03 6.70 -2.95
N LEU A 14 -0.39 7.93 -2.67
CA LEU A 14 -1.67 8.22 -1.99
C LEU A 14 -2.87 7.75 -2.82
N ALA A 15 -2.90 8.07 -4.12
CA ALA A 15 -3.96 7.60 -5.02
C ALA A 15 -4.05 6.07 -5.05
N LEU A 16 -2.90 5.38 -5.06
CA LEU A 16 -2.85 3.92 -5.03
C LEU A 16 -3.35 3.35 -3.69
N ILE A 17 -2.99 3.99 -2.57
CA ILE A 17 -3.51 3.62 -1.24
C ILE A 17 -5.03 3.73 -1.20
N ASP A 18 -5.60 4.82 -1.71
CA ASP A 18 -7.05 5.02 -1.69
C ASP A 18 -7.78 4.05 -2.62
N GLN A 19 -7.23 3.77 -3.81
CA GLN A 19 -7.75 2.71 -4.67
C GLN A 19 -7.73 1.35 -3.96
N LYS A 20 -6.65 1.03 -3.25
CA LYS A 20 -6.50 -0.25 -2.57
C LYS A 20 -7.41 -0.40 -1.35
N LYS A 21 -7.73 0.70 -0.65
CA LYS A 21 -8.77 0.73 0.39
C LYS A 21 -10.12 0.33 -0.17
N VAL A 22 -10.53 0.90 -1.31
CA VAL A 22 -11.81 0.55 -1.97
C VAL A 22 -11.86 -0.93 -2.33
N VAL A 23 -10.77 -1.48 -2.87
CA VAL A 23 -10.67 -2.92 -3.19
C VAL A 23 -10.78 -3.78 -1.93
N LEU A 24 -10.12 -3.40 -0.83
CA LEU A 24 -10.22 -4.12 0.43
C LEU A 24 -11.65 -4.09 0.96
N THR A 25 -12.30 -2.93 1.01
CA THR A 25 -13.70 -2.79 1.45
C THR A 25 -14.63 -3.66 0.60
N SER A 26 -14.47 -3.66 -0.72
CA SER A 26 -15.26 -4.52 -1.61
C SER A 26 -15.07 -6.01 -1.29
N LYS A 27 -13.84 -6.46 -1.05
CA LYS A 27 -13.54 -7.86 -0.69
C LYS A 27 -14.05 -8.25 0.70
N VAL A 28 -13.96 -7.34 1.68
CA VAL A 28 -14.54 -7.51 3.01
C VAL A 28 -16.06 -7.69 2.91
N LEU A 29 -16.74 -6.85 2.15
CA LEU A 29 -18.19 -6.93 1.98
C LEU A 29 -18.62 -8.20 1.25
N ALA A 30 -17.85 -8.65 0.25
CA ALA A 30 -18.18 -9.83 -0.54
C ALA A 30 -17.87 -11.17 0.17
N HIS A 31 -16.80 -11.24 0.96
CA HIS A 31 -16.28 -12.51 1.48
C HIS A 31 -15.97 -12.53 2.98
N GLY A 32 -16.05 -11.38 3.66
CA GLY A 32 -15.62 -11.22 5.06
C GLY A 32 -14.11 -10.98 5.21
N PHE A 33 -13.71 -10.65 6.44
CA PHE A 33 -12.33 -10.26 6.78
C PHE A 33 -11.32 -11.41 6.74
N THR A 34 -11.76 -12.64 7.02
CA THR A 34 -10.89 -13.82 7.12
C THR A 34 -10.63 -14.50 5.78
N HIS A 35 -11.36 -14.11 4.73
CA HIS A 35 -11.19 -14.69 3.42
C HIS A 35 -9.79 -14.39 2.87
N LYS A 36 -9.13 -15.40 2.29
CA LYS A 36 -7.74 -15.31 1.81
C LYS A 36 -7.49 -14.07 0.94
N GLN A 37 -8.43 -13.76 0.05
CA GLN A 37 -8.29 -12.59 -0.84
C GLN A 37 -8.37 -11.25 -0.09
N THR A 38 -9.19 -11.18 0.95
CA THR A 38 -9.32 -10.00 1.81
C THR A 38 -8.04 -9.80 2.63
N VAL A 39 -7.48 -10.88 3.17
CA VAL A 39 -6.20 -10.86 3.89
C VAL A 39 -5.04 -10.46 2.96
N MET A 40 -5.00 -10.97 1.73
CA MET A 40 -3.98 -10.54 0.77
C MET A 40 -4.11 -9.04 0.42
N ALA A 41 -5.34 -8.56 0.23
CA ALA A 41 -5.59 -7.15 -0.05
C ALA A 41 -5.20 -6.25 1.14
N SER A 42 -5.41 -6.69 2.39
CA SER A 42 -5.01 -5.92 3.57
C SER A 42 -3.49 -5.88 3.73
N GLN A 43 -2.78 -6.98 3.49
CA GLN A 43 -1.32 -7.03 3.51
C GLN A 43 -0.69 -6.16 2.42
N GLU A 44 -1.31 -6.07 1.24
CA GLU A 44 -0.85 -5.19 0.17
C GLU A 44 -1.07 -3.71 0.51
N LEU A 45 -2.22 -3.37 1.11
CA LEU A 45 -2.50 -2.01 1.58
C LEU A 45 -1.51 -1.60 2.68
N ASP A 46 -1.21 -2.49 3.62
CA ASP A 46 -0.25 -2.25 4.71
C ASP A 46 1.15 -1.94 4.17
N LYS A 47 1.63 -2.69 3.15
CA LYS A 47 2.90 -2.40 2.49
C LYS A 47 2.94 -1.01 1.85
N LEU A 48 1.84 -0.55 1.26
CA LEU A 48 1.75 0.79 0.66
C LEU A 48 1.73 1.89 1.74
N LEU A 49 1.00 1.67 2.83
CA LEU A 49 0.97 2.58 3.98
C LEU A 49 2.36 2.70 4.62
N ASN A 50 3.05 1.59 4.83
CA ASN A 50 4.42 1.58 5.32
C ASN A 50 5.37 2.35 4.39
N ARG A 51 5.28 2.14 3.07
CA ARG A 51 6.07 2.93 2.10
C ARG A 51 5.79 4.42 2.22
N TYR A 52 4.55 4.82 2.45
CA TYR A 52 4.20 6.22 2.62
C TYR A 52 4.73 6.77 3.97
N GLN A 53 4.57 6.02 5.05
CA GLN A 53 5.01 6.40 6.40
C GLN A 53 6.53 6.55 6.48
N PHE A 54 7.28 5.61 5.91
CA PHE A 54 8.75 5.62 5.93
C PHE A 54 9.37 6.48 4.84
N GLY A 55 8.57 7.16 4.01
CA GLY A 55 9.09 7.96 2.91
C GLY A 55 9.89 7.09 1.94
N GLN A 56 9.27 6.06 1.38
CA GLN A 56 9.82 5.26 0.27
C GLN A 56 9.13 5.69 -1.04
N TYR A 57 9.25 6.97 -1.40
CA TYR A 57 8.69 7.57 -2.61
C TYR A 57 9.63 8.66 -3.14
N GLU A 58 9.50 9.06 -4.40
CA GLU A 58 10.41 10.05 -4.99
C GLU A 58 10.36 11.39 -4.23
N GLY A 59 11.54 11.91 -3.87
CA GLY A 59 11.68 13.16 -3.12
C GLY A 59 11.54 13.03 -1.60
N SER A 60 11.36 11.84 -1.04
CA SER A 60 11.42 11.65 0.41
C SER A 60 12.87 11.59 0.90
N GLN A 61 13.27 12.59 1.68
CA GLN A 61 14.35 12.38 2.64
C GLN A 61 13.79 11.45 3.71
N SER A 62 14.28 10.21 3.77
CA SER A 62 13.95 9.27 4.84
C SER A 62 14.28 9.94 6.18
N ARG A 63 13.25 10.40 6.90
CA ARG A 63 13.39 11.12 8.18
C ARG A 63 13.71 10.20 9.37
N TYR A 64 13.91 8.90 9.12
CA TYR A 64 14.14 7.87 10.13
C TYR A 64 15.47 7.12 9.92
N LEU A 65 16.50 7.81 9.43
CA LEU A 65 17.89 7.40 9.61
C LEU A 65 18.55 8.39 10.58
N ALA A 66 18.36 8.15 11.87
CA ALA A 66 19.16 8.70 12.96
C ALA A 66 19.55 7.54 13.87
#